data_AF-A0A2B4RMU7-F1
#
_entry.id   AF-A0A2B4RMU7-F1
#
_cell.length_a   1.000
_cell.length_b   1.000
_cell.length_c   1.000
_cell.angle_alpha   90.00
_cell.angle_beta   90.00
_cell.angle_gamma   90.00
#
_symmetry.space_group_name_H-M   'P 1'
#
loop_
_entity.id
_entity.type
_entity.pdbx_description
1 polymer ?
#
loop_
_entity_poly.entity_id
_entity_poly.type
_entity_poly.pdbx_seq_one_letter_code
_entity_poly.pdbx_strand_id
1 'polypeptide(L)'
;MKVLLLLVVMALTVCEPRRIRNWLQSCSVIRGARCNEDTECSCLMSRTSPSLICSYRNRCEDKSPLDEIWRKLPCPLIYKSLCTEDADCPCSEAPLICEDRECVKAKPIRRRLPGTTPLPPH
;
A
#
# COMPACT_ATOMS: atom_id res chain seq x y z
N MET A 1 -33.76 34.95 16.03
CA MET A 1 -32.42 34.60 16.57
C MET A 1 -32.32 33.18 17.11
N LYS A 2 -33.36 32.62 17.77
CA LYS A 2 -33.35 31.23 18.31
C LYS A 2 -33.25 30.13 17.25
N VAL A 3 -33.87 30.31 16.07
CA VAL A 3 -33.85 29.34 14.97
C VAL A 3 -32.45 29.20 14.36
N LEU A 4 -31.71 30.32 14.24
CA LEU A 4 -30.34 30.31 13.73
C LEU A 4 -29.40 29.56 14.68
N LEU A 5 -29.60 29.72 15.99
CA LEU A 5 -28.86 28.99 17.03
C LEU A 5 -29.09 27.47 16.93
N LEU A 6 -30.34 27.05 16.70
CA LEU A 6 -30.69 25.64 16.54
C LEU A 6 -30.05 25.02 15.28
N LEU A 7 -30.01 25.74 14.17
CA LEU A 7 -29.40 25.26 12.93
C LEU A 7 -27.87 25.10 13.05
N VAL A 8 -27.20 26.01 13.77
CA VAL A 8 -25.74 25.90 14.04
C VAL A 8 -25.43 24.72 14.96
N VAL A 9 -26.24 24.47 15.99
CA VAL A 9 -26.07 23.32 16.89
C VAL A 9 -26.31 21.98 16.17
N MET A 10 -27.28 21.92 15.26
CA MET A 10 -27.53 20.73 14.43
C MET A 10 -26.38 20.48 13.43
N ALA A 11 -25.80 21.53 12.82
CA ALA A 11 -24.66 21.38 11.93
C ALA A 11 -23.39 20.88 12.66
N LEU A 12 -23.16 21.31 13.92
CA LEU A 12 -22.02 20.87 14.72
C LEU A 12 -22.16 19.43 15.26
N THR A 13 -23.39 18.93 15.41
CA THR A 13 -23.65 17.57 15.92
C THR A 13 -23.68 16.50 14.81
N VAL A 14 -23.84 16.88 13.54
CA VAL A 14 -23.86 15.96 12.38
C VAL A 14 -22.47 15.70 11.78
N CYS A 15 -21.42 16.37 12.25
CA CYS A 15 -20.05 15.92 12.05
C CYS A 15 -19.77 14.70 12.95
N GLU A 16 -20.35 13.55 12.60
CA GLU A 16 -19.93 12.26 13.15
C GLU A 16 -18.43 12.10 12.91
N PRO A 17 -17.60 11.97 13.96
CA PRO A 17 -16.27 11.47 13.77
C PRO A 17 -16.39 9.97 13.49
N ARG A 18 -16.60 9.58 12.23
CA ARG A 18 -16.42 8.19 11.77
C ARG A 18 -14.98 7.66 12.01
N ARG A 19 -14.09 8.47 12.59
CA ARG A 19 -12.69 8.16 12.91
C ARG A 19 -12.41 7.60 14.32
N ILE A 20 -13.39 7.50 15.22
CA ILE A 20 -13.14 7.15 16.65
C ILE A 20 -13.88 5.86 17.09
N ARG A 21 -13.93 4.82 16.24
CA ARG A 21 -14.45 3.51 16.66
C ARG A 21 -13.41 2.39 16.80
N ASN A 22 -12.21 2.55 16.24
CA ASN A 22 -11.24 1.44 16.19
C ASN A 22 -10.26 1.41 17.38
N TRP A 23 -10.22 2.44 18.23
CA TRP A 23 -9.26 2.56 19.33
C TRP A 23 -9.54 1.69 20.57
N LEU A 24 -10.64 0.93 20.61
CA LEU A 24 -11.02 0.10 21.77
C LEU A 24 -10.93 -1.40 21.55
N GLN A 25 -10.42 -1.85 20.40
CA GLN A 25 -10.32 -3.27 20.08
C GLN A 25 -9.01 -3.90 20.56
N SER A 26 -9.12 -5.12 21.08
CA SER A 26 -7.98 -5.98 21.40
C SER A 26 -7.25 -6.39 20.12
N CYS A 27 -5.91 -6.45 20.16
CA CYS A 27 -5.10 -6.91 19.03
C CYS A 27 -5.46 -8.34 18.58
N SER A 28 -5.98 -9.19 19.48
CA SER A 28 -6.47 -10.53 19.15
C SER A 28 -7.67 -10.53 18.19
N VAL A 29 -8.47 -9.47 18.22
CA VAL A 29 -9.65 -9.31 17.36
C VAL A 29 -9.26 -8.72 16.01
N ILE A 30 -8.30 -7.80 16.00
CA ILE A 30 -7.84 -7.13 14.78
C ILE A 30 -6.91 -8.03 13.96
N ARG A 31 -6.17 -8.94 14.59
CA ARG A 31 -5.26 -9.84 13.88
C ARG A 31 -5.98 -10.64 12.80
N GLY A 32 -5.48 -10.56 11.57
CA GLY A 32 -6.03 -11.22 10.39
C GLY A 32 -7.19 -10.48 9.71
N ALA A 33 -7.66 -9.36 10.27
CA ALA A 33 -8.67 -8.49 9.65
C ALA A 33 -8.12 -7.88 8.35
N ARG A 34 -9.01 -7.62 7.38
CA ARG A 34 -8.63 -6.91 6.15
C ARG A 34 -8.30 -5.45 6.48
N CYS A 35 -7.28 -4.93 5.83
CA CYS A 35 -6.84 -3.54 5.96
C CYS A 35 -6.32 -3.04 4.62
N ASN A 36 -6.32 -1.72 4.45
CA ASN A 36 -5.56 -1.04 3.40
C ASN A 36 -4.44 -0.18 4.00
N GLU A 37 -4.63 0.31 5.22
CA GLU A 37 -3.67 1.16 5.93
C GLU A 37 -3.31 0.59 7.30
N ASP A 38 -2.12 0.95 7.79
CA ASP A 38 -1.67 0.59 9.15
C ASP A 38 -2.56 1.16 10.25
N THR A 39 -3.20 2.30 9.97
CA THR A 39 -4.10 2.97 10.92
C THR A 39 -5.29 2.07 11.28
N GLU A 40 -5.74 1.22 10.37
CA GLU A 40 -6.80 0.25 10.57
C GLU A 40 -6.39 -0.91 11.49
N CYS A 41 -5.09 -1.18 11.60
CA CYS A 41 -4.53 -2.23 12.45
C CYS A 41 -4.20 -1.75 13.87
N SER A 42 -4.54 -0.50 14.21
CA SER A 42 -4.31 0.07 15.53
C SER A 42 -5.16 -0.63 16.59
N CYS A 43 -4.52 -1.21 17.61
CA CYS A 43 -5.17 -1.85 18.75
C CYS A 43 -4.65 -1.30 20.08
N LEU A 44 -5.41 -1.51 21.16
CA LEU A 44 -4.93 -1.22 22.50
C LEU A 44 -3.78 -2.18 22.84
N MET A 45 -2.57 -1.63 22.91
CA MET A 45 -1.36 -2.37 23.26
C MET A 45 -1.51 -3.00 24.64
N SER A 46 -1.63 -4.32 24.69
CA SER A 46 -1.05 -5.09 25.79
C SER A 46 0.46 -4.84 25.76
N ARG A 47 1.05 -4.45 26.89
CA ARG A 47 2.45 -3.98 27.07
C ARG A 47 3.57 -4.84 26.47
N THR A 48 3.23 -5.98 25.88
CA THR A 48 4.11 -7.04 25.37
C THR A 48 3.86 -7.42 23.91
N SER A 49 2.86 -6.82 23.24
CA SER A 49 2.54 -7.17 21.84
C SER A 49 3.16 -6.16 20.87
N PRO A 50 3.83 -6.62 19.79
CA PRO A 50 4.23 -5.74 18.71
C PRO A 50 2.99 -5.09 18.07
N SER A 51 3.12 -3.83 17.66
CA SER A 51 2.09 -3.14 16.89
C SER A 51 1.80 -3.93 15.61
N LEU A 52 0.53 -4.26 15.38
CA LEU A 52 0.10 -4.85 14.11
C LEU A 52 0.24 -3.81 13.00
N ILE A 53 0.63 -4.26 11.81
CA ILE A 53 0.69 -3.46 10.60
C ILE A 53 -0.21 -4.07 9.54
N CYS A 54 -0.57 -3.26 8.53
CA CYS A 54 -1.17 -3.81 7.34
C CYS A 54 -0.08 -4.48 6.49
N SER A 55 -0.14 -5.81 6.41
CA SER A 55 0.76 -6.62 5.60
C SER A 55 0.51 -6.42 4.11
N TYR A 56 1.49 -6.78 3.27
CA TYR A 56 1.34 -6.88 1.80
C TYR A 56 0.16 -7.77 1.34
N ARG A 57 -0.37 -8.62 2.24
CA ARG A 57 -1.58 -9.45 2.00
C ARG A 57 -2.89 -8.71 2.32
N ASN A 58 -2.82 -7.41 2.59
CA ASN A 58 -3.94 -6.57 3.03
C ASN A 58 -4.62 -7.14 4.28
N ARG A 59 -3.80 -7.59 5.24
CA ARG A 59 -4.26 -8.12 6.53
C ARG A 59 -3.45 -7.55 7.68
N CYS A 60 -4.10 -7.35 8.82
CA CYS A 60 -3.44 -6.90 10.03
C CYS A 60 -2.65 -8.04 10.67
N GLU A 61 -1.33 -8.00 10.54
CA GLU A 61 -0.42 -9.04 11.01
C GLU A 61 0.77 -8.41 11.75
N ASP A 62 1.56 -9.24 12.43
CA ASP A 62 2.81 -8.79 13.01
C ASP A 62 3.76 -8.33 11.89
N LYS A 63 4.57 -7.31 12.16
CA LYS A 63 5.55 -6.82 11.19
C LYS A 63 6.53 -7.94 10.80
N SER A 64 6.50 -8.34 9.53
CA SER A 64 7.42 -9.31 8.96
C SER A 64 8.62 -8.61 8.32
N PRO A 65 9.80 -9.26 8.24
CA PRO A 65 10.94 -8.72 7.48
C PRO A 65 10.63 -8.44 6.00
N LEU A 66 9.67 -9.19 5.43
CA LEU A 66 9.23 -8.99 4.04
C LEU A 66 8.43 -7.70 3.86
N ASP A 67 7.73 -7.22 4.89
CA ASP A 67 6.96 -5.97 4.81
C ASP A 67 7.89 -4.77 4.63
N GLU A 68 9.08 -4.81 5.24
CA GLU A 68 10.12 -3.79 5.06
C GLU A 68 10.61 -3.70 3.61
N ILE A 69 10.69 -4.84 2.92
CA ILE A 69 11.06 -4.91 1.50
C ILE A 69 9.90 -4.41 0.63
N TRP A 70 8.68 -4.85 0.93
CA TRP A 70 7.49 -4.50 0.17
C TRP A 70 7.19 -2.99 0.21
N ARG A 71 7.37 -2.35 1.38
CA ARG A 71 7.23 -0.90 1.55
C ARG A 71 8.28 -0.06 0.81
N LYS A 72 9.38 -0.68 0.37
CA LYS A 72 10.43 -0.02 -0.42
C LYS A 72 10.23 -0.23 -1.93
N LEU A 73 9.25 -1.02 -2.34
CA LEU A 73 8.93 -1.20 -3.75
C LEU A 73 8.12 0.01 -4.24
N PRO A 74 8.47 0.58 -5.41
CA PRO A 74 7.63 1.59 -6.03
C PRO A 74 6.30 0.94 -6.42
N CYS A 75 5.20 1.59 -6.05
CA CYS A 75 3.83 1.11 -6.30
C CYS A 75 3.62 -0.37 -5.92
N PRO A 76 3.61 -0.70 -4.63
CA PRO A 76 3.67 -2.08 -4.15
C PRO A 76 2.41 -2.91 -4.46
N LEU A 77 1.28 -2.25 -4.75
CA LEU A 77 0.04 -2.89 -5.22
C LEU A 77 0.05 -3.24 -6.71
N ILE A 78 0.93 -2.60 -7.48
CA ILE A 78 1.03 -2.74 -8.94
C ILE A 78 2.24 -3.60 -9.29
N TYR A 79 3.33 -3.49 -8.53
CA TYR A 79 4.49 -4.34 -8.74
C TYR A 79 4.13 -5.83 -8.64
N LYS A 80 4.45 -6.59 -9.70
CA LYS A 80 4.06 -8.00 -9.94
C LYS A 80 2.55 -8.27 -10.04
N SER A 81 1.72 -7.25 -10.28
CA SER A 81 0.35 -7.49 -10.68
C SER A 81 0.30 -8.05 -12.11
N LEU A 82 -0.77 -8.81 -12.40
CA LEU A 82 -1.02 -9.33 -13.74
C LEU A 82 -1.24 -8.16 -14.72
N CYS A 83 -0.62 -8.22 -15.89
CA CYS A 83 -0.77 -7.24 -16.96
C CYS A 83 -0.81 -7.91 -18.34
N THR A 84 -1.33 -7.19 -19.33
CA THR A 84 -1.30 -7.55 -20.74
C THR A 84 -0.44 -6.55 -21.53
N GLU A 85 -0.47 -5.28 -21.14
CA GLU A 85 0.29 -4.19 -21.75
C GLU A 85 0.90 -3.24 -20.70
N ASP A 86 1.89 -2.44 -21.09
CA ASP A 86 2.58 -1.50 -20.18
C ASP A 86 1.61 -0.49 -19.53
N ALA A 87 0.52 -0.14 -20.21
CA ALA A 87 -0.51 0.76 -19.68
C ALA A 87 -1.28 0.18 -18.48
N ASP A 88 -1.27 -1.15 -18.31
CA ASP A 88 -1.88 -1.84 -17.16
C ASP A 88 -1.08 -1.67 -15.87
N CYS A 89 0.12 -1.08 -15.95
CA CYS A 89 1.03 -0.88 -14.82
C CYS A 89 1.17 0.61 -14.40
N PRO A 90 0.08 1.32 -14.05
CA PRO A 90 0.11 2.75 -13.82
C PRO A 90 0.81 3.11 -12.51
N CYS A 91 2.12 3.37 -12.55
CA CYS A 91 2.89 3.76 -11.37
C CYS A 91 3.47 5.18 -11.50
N SER A 92 3.01 6.09 -10.65
CA SER A 92 3.43 7.50 -10.65
C SER A 92 4.85 7.72 -10.11
N GLU A 93 5.31 6.83 -9.22
CA GLU A 93 6.61 6.93 -8.55
C GLU A 93 7.77 6.45 -9.42
N ALA A 94 7.55 5.39 -10.21
CA ALA A 94 8.53 4.83 -11.13
C ALA A 94 7.85 4.15 -12.31
N PRO A 95 8.38 4.26 -13.54
CA PRO A 95 7.82 3.57 -14.68
C PRO A 95 7.95 2.05 -14.50
N LEU A 96 6.80 1.37 -14.49
CA LEU A 96 6.70 -0.08 -14.58
C LEU A 96 6.33 -0.46 -16.01
N ILE A 97 6.78 -1.63 -16.45
CA ILE A 97 6.46 -2.22 -17.75
C ILE A 97 5.89 -3.61 -17.55
N CYS A 98 5.11 -4.09 -18.51
CA CYS A 98 4.57 -5.44 -18.52
C CYS A 98 5.59 -6.41 -19.13
N GLU A 99 6.28 -7.19 -18.30
CA GLU A 99 7.21 -8.24 -18.72
C GLU A 99 6.70 -9.58 -18.18
N ASP A 100 6.63 -10.62 -19.00
CA ASP A 100 6.15 -11.95 -18.59
C ASP A 100 4.74 -11.95 -17.95
N ARG A 101 3.86 -11.02 -18.38
CA ARG A 101 2.52 -10.77 -17.83
C ARG A 101 2.52 -10.25 -16.39
N GLU A 102 3.64 -9.73 -15.92
CA GLU A 102 3.78 -9.08 -14.62
C GLU A 102 4.32 -7.66 -14.76
N CYS A 103 3.79 -6.74 -13.95
CA CYS A 103 4.33 -5.39 -13.87
C CYS A 103 5.69 -5.38 -13.15
N VAL A 104 6.77 -5.12 -13.88
CA VAL A 104 8.13 -5.10 -13.35
C VAL A 104 8.81 -3.74 -13.57
N LYS A 105 9.91 -3.51 -12.87
CA LYS A 105 10.72 -2.31 -13.09
C LYS A 105 11.34 -2.36 -14.48
N ALA A 106 11.23 -1.26 -15.23
CA ALA A 106 11.94 -1.13 -16.49
C ALA A 106 13.45 -1.34 -16.26
N LYS A 107 14.04 -2.33 -16.93
CA LYS A 107 15.48 -2.55 -16.88
C LYS A 107 16.16 -1.33 -17.51
N PRO A 108 17.16 -0.71 -16.85
CA PRO A 108 17.92 0.34 -17.51
C PRO A 108 18.59 -0.31 -18.72
N ILE A 109 18.23 0.17 -19.91
CA ILE A 109 18.93 -0.19 -21.13
C ILE A 109 20.36 0.29 -20.92
N ARG A 110 21.27 -0.63 -20.57
CA ARG A 110 22.70 -0.37 -20.72
C ARG A 110 22.87 -0.15 -22.21
N ARG A 111 22.89 1.11 -22.65
CA ARG A 111 23.25 1.47 -24.01
C ARG A 111 24.64 0.89 -24.24
N ARG A 112 24.74 -0.31 -24.82
CA ARG A 112 25.90 -0.62 -25.65
C ARG A 112 25.83 0.42 -26.76
N LEU A 113 26.85 1.26 -26.84
CA LEU A 113 27.02 2.11 -28.00
C LEU A 113 26.91 1.24 -29.26
N PRO A 114 26.20 1.68 -30.31
CA PRO A 114 26.13 0.95 -31.56
C PRO A 114 27.55 0.91 -32.16
N GLY A 115 28.14 -0.28 -32.32
CA GLY A 115 29.46 -0.38 -32.97
C GLY A 115 30.34 -1.59 -32.67
N THR A 116 29.82 -2.72 -32.19
CA THR A 116 30.62 -3.97 -32.14
C THR A 116 29.93 -5.07 -32.92
N THR A 117 30.33 -5.21 -34.18
CA THR A 117 30.04 -6.35 -35.04
C THR A 117 30.61 -7.62 -34.40
N PRO A 118 29.85 -8.73 -34.30
CA PRO A 118 30.41 -10.00 -33.87
C PRO A 118 31.40 -10.52 -34.92
N LEU A 119 32.63 -10.86 -34.52
CA LEU A 119 33.54 -11.64 -35.38
C LEU A 119 33.01 -13.08 -35.49
N PRO A 120 33.07 -13.69 -36.69
CA PRO A 120 32.71 -15.10 -36.85
C PRO A 120 33.77 -16.01 -36.20
N PRO A 121 33.36 -17.21 -35.74
CA PRO A 121 34.28 -18.18 -35.17
C PRO A 121 35.12 -18.83 -36.30
N HIS A 122 36.43 -18.93 -36.06
CA HIS A 122 37.34 -19.83 -36.76
C HIS A 122 37.59 -21.06 -35.90
#